data_AF-A0A2S5MUK4-F1
#
_entry.id   AF-A0A2S5MUK4-F1
#
_cell.length_a   1.000
_cell.length_b   1.000
_cell.length_c   1.000
_cell.angle_alpha   90.00
_cell.angle_beta   90.00
_cell.angle_gamma   90.00
#
_symmetry.space_group_name_H-M   'P 1'
#
loop_
_entity.id
_entity.type
_entity.pdbx_description
1 polymer ?
#
loop_
_entity_poly.entity_id
_entity_poly.type
_entity_poly.pdbx_seq_one_letter_code
_entity_poly.pdbx_strand_id
1 'polypeptide(L)'
;MDQYQVNVAVRLLALEEVLVHVAKVLFVAIGATEQGMADLRERASQKLQESHLPGFEPALSDHLSAELQVAVDEMLSRIETGAAILRMQLHDAHPKD
;
A
#
# COMPACT_ATOMS: atom_id res chain seq x y z
N MET A 1 -3.39 -26.09 -5.62
CA MET A 1 -2.77 -25.32 -4.52
C MET A 1 -2.72 -26.24 -3.31
N ASP A 2 -1.54 -26.45 -2.72
CA ASP A 2 -1.43 -27.26 -1.52
C ASP A 2 -1.81 -26.45 -0.26
N GLN A 3 -2.02 -27.14 0.87
CA GLN A 3 -2.44 -26.50 2.12
C GLN A 3 -1.41 -25.49 2.65
N TYR A 4 -0.14 -25.67 2.31
CA TYR A 4 0.93 -24.75 2.70
C TYR A 4 0.82 -23.42 1.92
N GLN A 5 0.64 -23.49 0.60
CA GLN A 5 0.45 -22.34 -0.27
C GLN A 5 -0.78 -21.51 0.14
N VAL A 6 -1.89 -22.18 0.49
CA VAL A 6 -3.08 -21.50 1.01
C VAL A 6 -2.78 -20.77 2.32
N ASN A 7 -2.08 -21.43 3.26
CA ASN A 7 -1.72 -20.81 4.55
C ASN A 7 -0.79 -19.61 4.38
N VAL A 8 0.18 -19.69 3.46
CA VAL A 8 1.08 -18.57 3.14
C VAL A 8 0.28 -17.40 2.55
N ALA A 9 -0.60 -17.66 1.58
CA ALA A 9 -1.43 -16.63 0.97
C ALA A 9 -2.32 -15.93 2.01
N VAL A 10 -2.98 -16.67 2.90
CA VAL A 10 -3.82 -16.10 3.97
C VAL A 10 -3.00 -15.22 4.90
N ARG A 11 -1.77 -15.63 5.27
CA ARG A 11 -0.90 -14.83 6.13
C ARG A 11 -0.43 -13.55 5.45
N LEU A 12 -0.09 -13.60 4.16
CA LEU A 12 0.30 -12.43 3.39
C LEU A 12 -0.86 -11.43 3.28
N LEU A 13 -2.06 -11.92 2.96
CA LEU A 13 -3.26 -11.09 2.93
C LEU A 13 -3.54 -10.45 4.31
N ALA A 14 -3.44 -11.21 5.39
CA ALA A 14 -3.64 -10.66 6.73
C ALA A 14 -2.62 -9.55 7.07
N LEU A 15 -1.34 -9.72 6.67
CA LEU A 15 -0.32 -8.70 6.84
C LEU A 15 -0.62 -7.45 6.02
N GLU A 16 -1.03 -7.62 4.76
CA GLU A 16 -1.45 -6.52 3.89
C GLU A 16 -2.60 -5.73 4.52
N GLU A 17 -3.65 -6.41 5.00
CA GLU A 17 -4.79 -5.76 5.65
C GLU A 17 -4.37 -4.92 6.87
N VAL A 18 -3.50 -5.48 7.71
CA VAL A 18 -2.99 -4.77 8.89
C VAL A 18 -2.16 -3.55 8.47
N LEU A 19 -1.29 -3.68 7.47
CA LEU A 19 -0.46 -2.58 6.98
C LEU A 19 -1.30 -1.46 6.37
N VAL A 20 -2.28 -1.80 5.52
CA VAL A 20 -3.23 -0.83 4.96
C VAL A 20 -4.00 -0.11 6.07
N HIS A 21 -4.43 -0.85 7.10
CA HIS A 21 -5.16 -0.26 8.22
C HIS A 21 -4.30 0.69 9.06
N VAL A 22 -3.05 0.33 9.37
CA VAL A 22 -2.14 1.22 10.11
C VAL A 22 -1.80 2.44 9.27
N ALA A 23 -1.48 2.25 7.99
CA ALA A 23 -1.08 3.33 7.09
C ALA A 23 -2.20 4.36 6.89
N LYS A 24 -3.46 3.96 6.70
CA LYS A 24 -4.57 4.93 6.57
C LYS A 24 -4.78 5.76 7.83
N VAL A 25 -4.65 5.15 9.01
CA VAL A 25 -4.78 5.87 10.29
C VAL A 25 -3.65 6.89 10.43
N LEU A 26 -2.41 6.49 10.13
CA LEU A 26 -1.26 7.39 10.13
C LEU A 26 -1.43 8.53 9.12
N PHE A 27 -1.86 8.22 7.90
CA PHE A 27 -2.06 9.20 6.83
C PHE A 27 -3.07 10.28 7.22
N VAL A 28 -4.15 9.90 7.92
CA VAL A 28 -5.10 10.85 8.51
C VAL A 28 -4.50 11.61 9.69
N ALA A 29 -3.82 10.92 10.61
CA ALA A 29 -3.26 11.52 11.82
C ALA A 29 -2.20 12.59 11.53
N ILE A 30 -1.37 12.41 10.51
CA ILE A 30 -0.36 13.40 10.08
C ILE A 30 -0.92 14.50 9.18
N GLY A 31 -2.23 14.45 8.86
CA GLY A 31 -2.85 15.42 7.94
C GLY A 31 -2.31 15.35 6.52
N ALA A 32 -1.87 14.18 6.04
CA ALA A 32 -1.30 14.05 4.71
C ALA A 32 -2.35 14.35 3.62
N THR A 33 -1.94 15.07 2.58
CA THR A 33 -2.81 15.48 1.48
C THR A 33 -2.75 14.48 0.33
N GLU A 34 -3.65 14.62 -0.65
CA GLU A 34 -3.57 13.87 -1.92
C GLU A 34 -2.20 14.03 -2.59
N GLN A 35 -1.60 15.23 -2.52
CA GLN A 35 -0.23 15.45 -3.00
C GLN A 35 0.78 14.58 -2.23
N GLY A 36 0.62 14.43 -0.92
CA GLY A 36 1.46 13.52 -0.13
C GLY A 36 1.33 12.05 -0.55
N MET A 37 0.16 11.63 -1.05
CA MET A 37 -0.03 10.28 -1.62
C MET A 37 0.67 10.16 -2.97
N ALA A 38 0.57 11.18 -3.82
CA ALA A 38 1.26 11.21 -5.11
C ALA A 38 2.79 11.13 -4.93
N ASP A 39 3.34 11.92 -4.00
CA ASP A 39 4.77 11.90 -3.67
C ASP A 39 5.21 10.54 -3.13
N LEU A 40 4.36 9.89 -2.32
CA LEU A 40 4.64 8.54 -1.79
C LEU A 40 4.66 7.51 -2.92
N ARG A 41 3.70 7.58 -3.85
CA ARG A 41 3.61 6.70 -5.02
C ARG A 41 4.83 6.84 -5.91
N GLU A 42 5.26 8.07 -6.20
CA GLU A 42 6.47 8.34 -6.98
C GLU A 42 7.72 7.74 -6.31
N ARG A 43 7.91 7.98 -5.01
CA ARG A 43 9.05 7.44 -4.26
C ARG A 43 9.04 5.92 -4.19
N ALA A 44 7.86 5.31 -4.06
CA ALA A 44 7.72 3.86 -4.08
C ALA A 44 8.12 3.31 -5.45
N SER A 45 7.64 3.93 -6.54
CA SER A 45 8.01 3.55 -7.91
C SER A 45 9.50 3.67 -8.19
N GLN A 46 10.13 4.77 -7.78
CA GLN A 46 11.58 4.94 -7.95
C GLN A 46 12.35 3.84 -7.21
N LYS A 47 11.98 3.56 -5.95
CA LYS A 47 12.63 2.51 -5.16
C LYS A 47 12.48 1.12 -5.78
N LEU A 48 11.31 0.80 -6.33
CA LEU A 48 11.07 -0.49 -6.96
C LEU A 48 11.82 -0.66 -8.27
N GLN A 49 12.00 0.42 -9.03
CA GLN A 49 12.82 0.44 -10.24
C GLN A 49 14.33 0.33 -9.94
N GLU A 50 14.79 0.95 -8.84
CA GLU A 50 16.18 0.86 -8.39
C GLU A 50 16.52 -0.49 -7.74
N SER A 51 15.50 -1.23 -7.29
CA SER A 51 15.68 -2.52 -6.62
C SER A 51 15.82 -3.64 -7.64
N HIS A 52 17.05 -4.02 -7.98
CA HIS A 52 17.28 -5.35 -8.54
C HIS A 52 16.99 -6.40 -7.47
N LEU A 53 16.03 -7.29 -7.72
CA LEU A 53 15.69 -8.33 -6.76
C LEU A 53 16.85 -9.34 -6.72
N PRO A 54 17.59 -9.43 -5.60
CA PRO A 54 18.79 -10.26 -5.54
C PRO A 54 18.43 -11.74 -5.70
N GLY A 55 19.17 -12.45 -6.55
CA GLY A 55 18.98 -13.89 -6.78
C GLY A 55 18.07 -14.23 -7.97
N PHE A 56 17.57 -13.25 -8.72
CA PHE A 56 16.81 -13.47 -9.96
C PHE A 56 17.63 -13.07 -11.21
N GLU A 57 17.38 -13.75 -12.33
CA GLU A 57 17.91 -13.30 -13.63
C GLU A 57 17.33 -11.93 -14.01
N PRO A 58 18.06 -11.08 -14.76
CA PRO A 58 17.64 -9.70 -15.05
C PRO A 58 16.20 -9.59 -15.62
N ALA A 59 15.85 -10.42 -16.60
CA ALA A 59 14.51 -10.40 -17.20
C ALA A 59 13.40 -10.81 -16.22
N LEU A 60 13.69 -11.72 -15.28
CA LEU A 60 12.75 -12.12 -14.25
C LEU A 60 12.66 -11.07 -13.13
N SER A 61 13.76 -10.39 -12.82
CA SER A 61 13.76 -9.25 -11.89
C SER A 61 12.89 -8.11 -12.43
N ASP A 62 13.00 -7.76 -13.72
CA ASP A 62 12.22 -6.68 -14.32
C ASP A 62 10.71 -6.99 -14.28
N HIS A 63 10.33 -8.23 -14.60
CA HIS A 63 8.95 -8.68 -14.51
C HIS A 63 8.42 -8.62 -13.07
N LEU A 64 9.18 -9.13 -12.10
CA LEU A 64 8.78 -9.11 -10.69
C LEU A 64 8.70 -7.69 -10.12
N SER A 65 9.58 -6.77 -10.54
CA SER A 65 9.50 -5.36 -10.14
C SER A 65 8.23 -4.70 -10.69
N ALA A 66 7.80 -5.04 -11.90
CA ALA A 66 6.53 -4.56 -12.46
C ALA A 66 5.31 -5.10 -11.69
N GLU A 67 5.29 -6.40 -11.38
CA GLU A 67 4.21 -6.99 -10.55
C GLU A 67 4.16 -6.37 -9.15
N LEU A 68 5.33 -6.14 -8.55
CA LEU A 68 5.44 -5.49 -7.24
C LEU A 68 4.97 -4.03 -7.29
N GLN A 69 5.22 -3.32 -8.38
CA GLN A 69 4.70 -1.97 -8.59
C GLN A 69 3.18 -1.95 -8.59
N VAL A 70 2.54 -2.87 -9.33
CA VAL A 70 1.08 -2.97 -9.37
C VAL A 70 0.51 -3.25 -7.98
N ALA A 71 1.08 -4.22 -7.25
CA ALA A 71 0.64 -4.53 -5.89
C ALA A 71 0.79 -3.34 -4.92
N VAL A 72 1.89 -2.58 -5.03
CA VAL A 72 2.09 -1.38 -4.22
C VAL A 72 1.08 -0.28 -4.57
N ASP A 73 0.81 -0.05 -5.85
CA ASP A 73 -0.18 0.93 -6.29
C ASP A 73 -1.60 0.60 -5.83
N GLU A 74 -1.97 -0.68 -5.82
CA GLU A 74 -3.23 -1.15 -5.26
C GLU A 74 -3.31 -0.86 -3.75
N MET A 75 -2.27 -1.21 -2.99
CA MET A 75 -2.21 -0.92 -1.54
C MET A 75 -2.33 0.58 -1.25
N LEU A 76 -1.59 1.43 -1.98
CA LEU A 76 -1.65 2.88 -1.81
C LEU A 76 -3.05 3.44 -2.11
N SER A 77 -3.71 2.93 -3.15
CA SER A 77 -5.08 3.33 -3.51
C SER A 77 -6.10 2.94 -2.43
N ARG A 78 -5.92 1.76 -1.81
CA ARG A 78 -6.73 1.31 -0.66
C ARG A 78 -6.52 2.20 0.57
N ILE A 79 -5.27 2.61 0.83
CA ILE A 79 -4.92 3.53 1.91
C ILE A 79 -5.58 4.89 1.69
N GLU A 80 -5.47 5.45 0.48
CA GLU A 80 -6.05 6.73 0.10
C GLU A 80 -7.57 6.74 0.27
N THR A 81 -8.25 5.73 -0.29
CA THR A 81 -9.70 5.57 -0.17
C THR A 81 -10.12 5.41 1.29
N GLY A 82 -9.41 4.56 2.04
CA GLY A 82 -9.69 4.34 3.47
C GLY A 82 -9.47 5.59 4.32
N ALA A 83 -8.46 6.40 4.01
CA ALA A 83 -8.19 7.65 4.68
C ALA A 83 -9.26 8.71 4.37
N ALA A 84 -9.73 8.79 3.12
CA ALA A 84 -10.83 9.67 2.75
C ALA A 84 -12.11 9.35 3.54
N ILE A 85 -12.49 8.07 3.61
CA ILE A 85 -13.65 7.61 4.41
C ILE A 85 -13.46 7.94 5.89
N LEU A 86 -12.28 7.67 6.45
CA LEU A 86 -12.01 7.96 7.86
C LEU A 86 -12.10 9.46 8.17
N ARG A 87 -11.63 10.34 7.28
CA ARG A 87 -11.78 11.79 7.44
C ARG A 87 -13.24 12.22 7.44
N MET A 88 -14.07 11.66 6.54
CA MET A 88 -15.50 11.93 6.52
C MET A 88 -16.15 11.53 7.85
N GLN A 89 -15.85 10.32 8.35
CA GLN A 89 -16.38 9.84 9.63
C GLN A 89 -15.95 10.72 10.82
N LEU A 90 -14.70 11.18 10.85
CA LEU A 90 -14.21 12.08 11.89
C LEU A 90 -14.85 13.47 11.81
N HIS A 91 -15.11 13.98 10.61
CA HIS A 91 -15.83 15.23 10.40
C HIS A 91 -17.29 15.12 10.87
N ASP A 92 -17.99 14.05 10.51
CA ASP A 92 -19.38 13.79 10.90
C ASP A 92 -19.52 13.57 12.42
N ALA A 93 -18.50 13.01 13.08
CA ALA A 93 -18.47 12.82 14.53
C ALA A 93 -18.17 14.12 15.31
N HIS A 94 -17.55 15.11 14.67
CA HIS A 94 -17.18 16.39 15.27
C HIS A 94 -17.49 17.56 14.31
N PRO A 95 -18.78 17.80 13.98
CA PRO A 95 -19.15 19.00 13.24
C PRO A 95 -18.74 20.19 14.11
N LYS A 96 -17.88 21.05 13.58
CA LYS A 96 -17.50 22.28 14.29
C LYS A 96 -18.77 23.12 14.44
N ASP A 97 -19.22 23.30 15.68
CA ASP A 97 -20.18 24.35 16.08
C ASP A 97 -19.62 25.74 15.74
#